data_AF-A0A956BGK9-F1
#
_entry.id   AF-A0A956BGK9-F1
#
_cell.length_a   1.000
_cell.length_b   1.000
_cell.length_c   1.000
_cell.angle_alpha   90.00
_cell.angle_beta   90.00
_cell.angle_gamma   90.00
#
_symmetry.space_group_name_H-M   'P 1'
#
loop_
_entity.id
_entity.type
_entity.pdbx_description
1 polymer ?
#
loop_
_entity_poly.entity_id
_entity_poly.type
_entity_poly.pdbx_seq_one_letter_code
_entity_poly.pdbx_strand_id
1 'polypeptide(L)'
;LIPAALRCALSAQIHPTRRWEETKDTWAARKAQYIERVRAAIDAERAWLKGDAQEPDWPEFPEPVLNIRRGTCTDGDHAPKHPATAKWEYQEVYTQRAALWLRQLTQNSRERDSEWPAILVETYAAWTARANGAGCEESAETNNQADNWNGVFFRLLARTLLGSDLDHASSQIVRAIAVPDRSFFDIAEILVPALDELHFNDLGLDLGMALRLRGHIADRLMRTAGWRRERERSEMSVEMRIGPAIGVLFFNRYSSFGGSHCYLLEKGIDRVDSFFPQITRLIQDGSVPFTALLTMNLLEVSPRSEHTAFFLSSALTWLQKQPNNKPLWVDGGLGARLAQWLELAAASDATLRATTHPLRAQVDDLLARLVRVGVAEAHRVERALAQPTSPNE
;
A
#
# COMPACT_ATOMS: atom_id res chain seq x y z
N LEU A 1 -15.96 -6.21 26.68
CA LEU A 1 -17.17 -5.68 25.98
C LEU A 1 -16.99 -5.58 24.46
N ILE A 2 -15.92 -4.97 23.95
CA ILE A 2 -15.67 -4.89 22.48
C ILE A 2 -15.66 -6.27 21.81
N PRO A 3 -14.94 -7.30 22.32
CA PRO A 3 -14.94 -8.62 21.70
C PRO A 3 -16.34 -9.26 21.63
N ALA A 4 -17.12 -9.19 22.71
CA ALA A 4 -18.50 -9.68 22.75
C ALA A 4 -19.39 -9.02 21.68
N ALA A 5 -19.30 -7.69 21.56
CA ALA A 5 -20.06 -6.94 20.55
C ALA A 5 -19.65 -7.34 19.13
N LEU A 6 -18.35 -7.55 18.90
CA LEU A 6 -17.83 -8.03 17.61
C LEU A 6 -18.28 -9.46 17.29
N ARG A 7 -18.16 -10.41 18.22
CA ARG A 7 -18.65 -11.79 18.01
C ARG A 7 -20.12 -11.84 17.65
N CYS A 8 -20.97 -11.07 18.36
CA CYS A 8 -22.37 -10.87 18.00
C CYS A 8 -22.55 -10.28 16.60
N ALA A 9 -21.86 -9.18 16.32
CA ALA A 9 -22.00 -8.43 15.07
C ALA A 9 -21.57 -9.25 13.85
N LEU A 10 -20.43 -9.94 13.95
CA LEU A 10 -19.88 -10.81 12.91
C LEU A 10 -20.78 -12.03 12.69
N SER A 11 -21.29 -12.65 13.76
CA SER A 11 -22.28 -13.72 13.67
C SER A 11 -23.52 -13.29 12.88
N ALA A 12 -23.96 -12.04 13.08
CA ALA A 12 -25.10 -11.47 12.37
C ALA A 12 -24.80 -11.15 10.89
N GLN A 13 -23.54 -11.02 10.47
CA GLN A 13 -23.20 -10.75 9.06
C GLN A 13 -23.10 -12.00 8.19
N ILE A 14 -23.16 -13.19 8.79
CA ILE A 14 -23.24 -14.46 8.06
C ILE A 14 -24.68 -14.69 7.62
N HIS A 15 -25.00 -14.29 6.39
CA HIS A 15 -26.36 -14.30 5.87
C HIS A 15 -26.63 -15.54 5.01
N PRO A 16 -27.85 -16.10 5.09
CA PRO A 16 -28.25 -17.14 4.14
C PRO A 16 -28.45 -16.52 2.74
N THR A 17 -27.97 -17.20 1.72
CA THR A 17 -28.13 -16.79 0.32
C THR A 17 -29.32 -17.52 -0.31
N ARG A 18 -30.22 -16.75 -0.94
CA ARG A 18 -31.38 -17.32 -1.63
C ARG A 18 -30.99 -17.74 -3.05
N ARG A 19 -31.27 -18.99 -3.41
CA ARG A 19 -31.16 -19.44 -4.80
C ARG A 19 -32.43 -19.13 -5.58
N TRP A 20 -32.27 -18.90 -6.88
CA TRP A 20 -33.40 -18.58 -7.77
C TRP A 20 -34.39 -19.77 -7.89
N GLU A 21 -33.88 -21.00 -7.78
CA GLU A 21 -34.67 -22.25 -7.81
C GLU A 21 -35.40 -22.57 -6.49
N GLU A 22 -35.20 -21.75 -5.45
CA GLU A 22 -35.63 -22.09 -4.10
C GLU A 22 -37.08 -21.68 -3.78
N THR A 23 -37.84 -22.63 -3.21
CA THR A 23 -39.22 -22.42 -2.74
C THR A 23 -39.28 -21.40 -1.60
N LYS A 24 -40.42 -20.69 -1.48
CA LYS A 24 -40.62 -19.69 -0.41
C LYS A 24 -40.49 -20.28 1.00
N ASP A 25 -40.93 -21.52 1.20
CA ASP A 25 -40.95 -22.17 2.52
C ASP A 25 -39.55 -22.57 3.00
N THR A 26 -38.69 -23.08 2.11
CA THR A 26 -37.31 -23.43 2.45
C THR A 26 -36.48 -22.18 2.74
N TRP A 27 -36.72 -21.08 2.01
CA TRP A 27 -36.13 -19.78 2.31
C TRP A 27 -36.57 -19.24 3.67
N ALA A 28 -37.87 -19.34 4.00
CA ALA A 28 -38.39 -18.91 5.29
C ALA A 28 -37.78 -19.70 6.46
N ALA A 29 -37.64 -21.03 6.30
CA ALA A 29 -36.98 -21.89 7.29
C ALA A 29 -35.53 -21.49 7.53
N ARG A 30 -34.74 -21.23 6.47
CA ARG A 30 -33.35 -20.75 6.62
C ARG A 30 -33.25 -19.38 7.27
N LYS A 31 -34.19 -18.49 6.97
CA LYS A 31 -34.24 -17.17 7.62
C LYS A 31 -34.55 -17.32 9.12
N ALA A 32 -35.43 -18.24 9.50
CA ALA A 32 -35.71 -18.55 10.90
C ALA A 32 -34.47 -19.13 11.62
N GLN A 33 -33.78 -20.09 11.00
CA GLN A 33 -32.52 -20.64 11.52
C GLN A 33 -31.44 -19.57 11.69
N TYR A 34 -31.32 -18.63 10.73
CA TYR A 34 -30.41 -17.48 10.86
C TYR A 34 -30.76 -16.62 12.09
N ILE A 35 -32.03 -16.28 12.28
CA ILE A 35 -32.47 -15.47 13.43
C ILE A 35 -32.21 -16.20 14.74
N GLU A 36 -32.48 -17.50 14.80
CA GLU A 36 -32.23 -18.35 15.97
C GLU A 36 -30.75 -18.42 16.31
N ARG A 37 -29.88 -18.66 15.32
CA ARG A 37 -28.42 -18.66 15.50
C ARG A 37 -27.91 -17.32 16.04
N VAL A 38 -28.39 -16.20 15.51
CA VAL A 38 -27.98 -14.86 15.97
C VAL A 38 -28.46 -14.61 17.40
N ARG A 39 -29.69 -15.03 17.75
CA ARG A 39 -30.19 -14.94 19.13
C ARG A 39 -29.37 -15.78 20.08
N ALA A 40 -29.07 -17.03 19.72
CA ALA A 40 -28.23 -17.92 20.51
C ALA A 40 -26.84 -17.33 20.75
N ALA A 41 -26.22 -16.71 19.74
CA ALA A 41 -24.94 -16.02 19.91
C ALA A 41 -25.04 -14.85 20.91
N ILE A 42 -26.10 -14.04 20.81
CA ILE A 42 -26.34 -12.92 21.75
C ILE A 42 -26.55 -13.44 23.18
N ASP A 43 -27.33 -14.51 23.34
CA ASP A 43 -27.64 -15.08 24.65
C ASP A 43 -26.41 -15.75 25.27
N ALA A 44 -25.55 -16.39 24.47
CA ALA A 44 -24.26 -16.92 24.92
C ALA A 44 -23.32 -15.82 25.43
N GLU A 45 -23.19 -14.70 24.69
CA GLU A 45 -22.39 -13.55 25.15
C GLU A 45 -22.98 -12.93 26.42
N ARG A 46 -24.30 -12.84 26.54
CA ARG A 46 -24.97 -12.34 27.75
C ARG A 46 -24.72 -13.24 28.95
N ALA A 47 -24.75 -14.56 28.77
CA ALA A 47 -24.47 -15.52 29.83
C ALA A 47 -23.01 -15.42 30.29
N TRP A 48 -22.06 -15.33 29.35
CA TRP A 48 -20.65 -15.13 29.68
C TRP A 48 -20.41 -13.81 30.43
N LEU A 49 -20.97 -12.70 29.97
CA LEU A 49 -20.81 -11.39 30.62
C LEU A 49 -21.42 -11.33 32.03
N LYS A 50 -22.37 -12.21 32.35
CA LYS A 50 -22.94 -12.38 33.69
C LYS A 50 -22.13 -13.31 34.59
N GLY A 51 -21.16 -14.03 34.03
CA GLY A 51 -20.39 -15.08 34.72
C GLY A 51 -21.08 -16.44 34.77
N ASP A 52 -22.18 -16.62 34.03
CA ASP A 52 -22.99 -17.85 34.03
C ASP A 52 -22.45 -18.92 33.06
N ALA A 53 -21.52 -18.55 32.17
CA ALA A 53 -20.97 -19.42 31.11
C ALA A 53 -19.52 -19.05 30.75
N GLN A 54 -18.86 -19.94 29.99
CA GLN A 54 -17.53 -19.69 29.41
C GLN A 54 -17.59 -18.69 28.26
N GLU A 55 -16.45 -18.04 27.96
CA GLU A 55 -16.30 -17.15 26.82
C GLU A 55 -16.64 -17.85 25.49
N PRO A 56 -17.54 -17.29 24.66
CA PRO A 56 -17.86 -17.87 23.36
C PRO A 56 -16.71 -17.77 22.36
N ASP A 57 -16.62 -18.78 21.49
CA ASP A 57 -15.70 -18.78 20.35
C ASP A 57 -16.06 -17.71 19.30
N TRP A 58 -15.08 -17.32 18.50
CA TRP A 58 -15.30 -16.44 17.36
C TRP A 58 -16.14 -17.16 16.28
N PRO A 59 -17.07 -16.44 15.61
CA PRO A 59 -17.91 -17.07 14.59
C PRO A 59 -17.09 -17.49 13.36
N GLU A 60 -17.28 -18.75 12.94
CA GLU A 60 -16.66 -19.30 11.74
C GLU A 60 -17.30 -18.68 10.48
N PHE A 61 -16.45 -18.17 9.58
CA PHE A 61 -16.92 -17.63 8.30
C PHE A 61 -17.07 -18.74 7.26
N PRO A 62 -18.18 -18.77 6.49
CA PRO A 62 -18.32 -19.68 5.35
C PRO A 62 -17.20 -19.47 4.33
N GLU A 63 -16.89 -20.50 3.57
CA GLU A 63 -15.77 -20.50 2.62
C GLU A 63 -16.01 -19.43 1.54
N PRO A 64 -15.03 -18.55 1.25
CA PRO A 64 -15.24 -17.44 0.33
C PRO A 64 -15.40 -17.95 -1.10
N VAL A 65 -16.37 -17.38 -1.82
CA VAL A 65 -16.61 -17.70 -3.23
C VAL A 65 -15.67 -16.89 -4.12
N LEU A 66 -14.60 -17.53 -4.59
CA LEU A 66 -13.65 -16.89 -5.50
C LEU A 66 -14.18 -16.87 -6.94
N ASN A 67 -14.43 -15.66 -7.44
CA ASN A 67 -14.72 -15.44 -8.85
C ASN A 67 -13.41 -15.16 -9.60
N ILE A 68 -12.84 -16.20 -10.21
CA ILE A 68 -11.64 -16.08 -11.05
C ILE A 68 -12.10 -15.73 -12.48
N ARG A 69 -11.72 -14.54 -12.96
CA ARG A 69 -11.96 -14.13 -14.34
C ARG A 69 -10.94 -14.81 -15.24
N ARG A 70 -11.41 -15.35 -16.37
CA ARG A 70 -10.51 -15.80 -17.44
C ARG A 70 -9.88 -14.57 -18.07
N GLY A 71 -8.55 -14.55 -18.15
CA GLY A 71 -7.86 -13.66 -19.10
C GLY A 71 -8.30 -14.02 -20.52
N THR A 72 -8.33 -13.03 -21.41
CA THR A 72 -8.46 -13.29 -22.85
C THR A 72 -7.19 -14.00 -23.31
N CYS A 73 -7.26 -15.32 -23.48
CA CYS A 73 -6.18 -16.10 -24.07
C CYS A 73 -6.17 -15.81 -25.58
N THR A 74 -5.18 -15.07 -26.07
CA THR A 74 -4.88 -14.98 -27.49
C THR A 74 -3.92 -16.12 -27.85
N ASP A 75 -4.44 -17.03 -28.67
CA ASP A 75 -3.80 -18.16 -29.36
C ASP A 75 -3.06 -19.23 -28.53
N GLY A 76 -3.58 -20.46 -28.63
CA GLY A 76 -2.76 -21.69 -28.66
C GLY A 76 -2.50 -22.43 -27.36
N ASP A 77 -2.56 -21.79 -26.19
CA ASP A 77 -2.17 -22.47 -24.95
C ASP A 77 -3.33 -23.17 -24.23
N HIS A 78 -3.08 -24.44 -23.88
CA HIS A 78 -3.99 -25.32 -23.17
C HIS A 78 -4.54 -24.65 -21.91
N ALA A 79 -5.86 -24.49 -21.88
CA ALA A 79 -6.58 -23.94 -20.73
C ALA A 79 -6.15 -24.66 -19.44
N PRO A 80 -5.64 -23.94 -18.42
CA PRO A 80 -5.34 -24.54 -17.13
C PRO A 80 -6.62 -25.18 -16.56
N LYS A 81 -6.48 -26.41 -16.05
CA LYS A 81 -7.57 -27.17 -15.43
C LYS A 81 -8.10 -26.39 -14.22
N HIS A 82 -9.40 -26.13 -14.24
CA HIS A 82 -10.19 -25.67 -13.09
C HIS A 82 -9.77 -26.36 -11.77
N PRO A 83 -9.64 -25.62 -10.65
CA PRO A 83 -10.07 -26.18 -9.37
C PRO A 83 -11.59 -26.37 -9.48
N ALA A 84 -12.04 -27.58 -9.13
CA ALA A 84 -13.43 -28.02 -9.20
C ALA A 84 -14.40 -26.95 -8.65
N THR A 85 -15.53 -26.79 -9.35
CA THR A 85 -16.77 -26.13 -8.90
C THR A 85 -16.78 -25.80 -7.42
N ALA A 86 -16.59 -24.51 -7.08
CA ALA A 86 -16.85 -24.02 -5.73
C ALA A 86 -18.27 -24.48 -5.36
N LYS A 87 -18.38 -25.33 -4.34
CA LYS A 87 -19.69 -25.69 -3.78
C LYS A 87 -20.28 -24.38 -3.29
N TRP A 88 -21.34 -23.93 -3.93
CA TRP A 88 -22.03 -22.70 -3.52
C TRP A 88 -22.63 -22.96 -2.14
N GLU A 89 -21.96 -22.48 -1.10
CA GLU A 89 -22.47 -22.53 0.26
C GLU A 89 -23.76 -21.71 0.35
N TYR A 90 -24.69 -22.15 1.18
CA TYR A 90 -25.96 -21.46 1.40
C TYR A 90 -25.81 -20.23 2.31
N GLN A 91 -24.58 -19.85 2.64
CA GLN A 91 -24.25 -18.73 3.52
C GLN A 91 -23.12 -17.91 2.92
N GLU A 92 -23.20 -16.60 3.07
CA GLU A 92 -22.19 -15.64 2.64
C GLU A 92 -21.95 -14.61 3.76
N VAL A 93 -20.70 -14.18 3.93
CA VAL A 93 -20.37 -13.08 4.83
C VAL A 93 -20.55 -11.75 4.13
N TYR A 94 -21.36 -10.86 4.70
CA TYR A 94 -21.47 -9.48 4.23
C TYR A 94 -20.24 -8.68 4.67
N THR A 95 -19.15 -8.81 3.92
CA THR A 95 -17.80 -8.26 4.22
C THR A 95 -17.83 -6.75 4.50
N GLN A 96 -18.64 -5.98 3.76
CA GLN A 96 -18.80 -4.54 3.97
C GLN A 96 -19.36 -4.21 5.35
N ARG A 97 -20.40 -4.92 5.80
CA ARG A 97 -21.02 -4.65 7.10
C ARG A 97 -20.13 -5.15 8.24
N ALA A 98 -19.46 -6.28 8.05
CA ALA A 98 -18.47 -6.79 8.99
C ALA A 98 -17.33 -5.78 9.18
N ALA A 99 -16.84 -5.20 8.08
CA ALA A 99 -15.85 -4.14 8.10
C ALA A 99 -16.32 -2.88 8.83
N LEU A 100 -17.58 -2.46 8.63
CA LEU A 100 -18.14 -1.30 9.35
C LEU A 100 -18.17 -1.53 10.86
N TRP A 101 -18.62 -2.71 11.31
CA TRP A 101 -18.59 -3.06 12.74
C TRP A 101 -17.17 -3.07 13.30
N LEU A 102 -16.25 -3.73 12.60
CA LEU A 102 -14.86 -3.79 13.02
C LEU A 102 -14.27 -2.39 13.10
N ARG A 103 -14.49 -1.54 12.08
CA ARG A 103 -13.98 -0.17 12.04
C ARG A 103 -14.54 0.67 13.17
N GLN A 104 -15.85 0.66 13.40
CA GLN A 104 -16.48 1.48 14.45
C GLN A 104 -15.99 1.09 15.85
N LEU A 105 -15.82 -0.21 16.10
CA LEU A 105 -15.40 -0.71 17.42
C LEU A 105 -13.88 -0.65 17.63
N THR A 106 -13.07 -0.49 16.57
CA THR A 106 -11.60 -0.37 16.64
C THR A 106 -11.06 1.06 16.47
N GLN A 107 -11.90 2.03 16.09
CA GLN A 107 -11.47 3.41 15.85
C GLN A 107 -10.85 4.06 17.10
N ASN A 108 -11.38 3.74 18.28
CA ASN A 108 -10.98 4.34 19.56
C ASN A 108 -10.32 3.35 20.52
N SER A 109 -10.13 2.09 20.12
CA SER A 109 -9.41 1.10 20.93
C SER A 109 -7.92 1.45 20.92
N ARG A 110 -7.51 2.31 21.85
CA ARG A 110 -6.10 2.70 22.09
C ARG A 110 -5.40 1.78 23.09
N GLU A 111 -6.13 0.84 23.67
CA GLU A 111 -5.58 -0.11 24.63
C GLU A 111 -4.62 -1.05 23.91
N ARG A 112 -3.33 -0.69 23.93
CA ARG A 112 -2.20 -1.56 23.55
C ARG A 112 -2.22 -2.89 24.31
N ASP A 113 -2.90 -2.92 25.44
CA ASP A 113 -2.96 -4.06 26.37
C ASP A 113 -4.12 -5.02 26.08
N SER A 114 -4.89 -4.79 25.02
CA SER A 114 -5.95 -5.71 24.60
C SER A 114 -5.39 -6.78 23.68
N GLU A 115 -5.43 -8.05 24.09
CA GLU A 115 -4.96 -9.20 23.29
C GLU A 115 -5.94 -9.58 22.15
N TRP A 116 -7.20 -9.17 22.25
CA TRP A 116 -8.25 -9.58 21.31
C TRP A 116 -8.01 -9.21 19.83
N PRO A 117 -7.34 -8.10 19.45
CA PRO A 117 -7.03 -7.82 18.05
C PRO A 117 -6.13 -8.90 17.43
N ALA A 118 -5.15 -9.39 18.19
CA ALA A 118 -4.26 -10.46 17.75
C ALA A 118 -5.05 -11.77 17.56
N ILE A 119 -5.92 -12.11 18.51
CA ILE A 119 -6.80 -13.28 18.42
C ILE A 119 -7.73 -13.17 17.20
N LEU A 120 -8.34 -12.01 16.95
CA LEU A 120 -9.21 -11.80 15.78
C LEU A 120 -8.44 -11.96 14.47
N VAL A 121 -7.28 -11.31 14.37
CA VAL A 121 -6.42 -11.39 13.18
C VAL A 121 -6.00 -12.84 12.93
N GLU A 122 -5.56 -13.56 13.96
CA GLU A 122 -5.18 -14.96 13.85
C GLU A 122 -6.36 -15.84 13.40
N THR A 123 -7.53 -15.66 14.01
CA THR A 123 -8.76 -16.40 13.69
C THR A 123 -9.14 -16.24 12.21
N TYR A 124 -9.12 -15.00 11.69
CA TYR A 124 -9.59 -14.71 10.34
C TYR A 124 -8.49 -14.59 9.29
N ALA A 125 -7.22 -14.75 9.63
CA ALA A 125 -6.10 -14.65 8.69
C ALA A 125 -6.20 -15.67 7.56
N ALA A 126 -6.49 -16.94 7.88
CA ALA A 126 -6.60 -17.99 6.88
C ALA A 126 -7.78 -17.75 5.94
N TRP A 127 -8.94 -17.36 6.48
CA TRP A 127 -10.10 -17.01 5.68
C TRP A 127 -9.84 -15.79 4.79
N THR A 128 -9.23 -14.73 5.33
CA THR A 128 -8.91 -13.50 4.59
C THR A 128 -7.92 -13.78 3.47
N ALA A 129 -6.91 -14.62 3.70
CA ALA A 129 -5.98 -15.05 2.66
C ALA A 129 -6.71 -15.77 1.52
N ARG A 130 -7.59 -16.73 1.85
CA ARG A 130 -8.40 -17.45 0.84
C ARG A 130 -9.35 -16.52 0.10
N ALA A 131 -10.01 -15.59 0.78
CA ALA A 131 -10.88 -14.59 0.16
C ALA A 131 -10.13 -13.67 -0.83
N ASN A 132 -8.83 -13.47 -0.61
CA ASN A 132 -7.93 -12.76 -1.52
C ASN A 132 -7.27 -13.65 -2.59
N GLY A 133 -7.63 -14.94 -2.66
CA GLY A 133 -7.12 -15.86 -3.68
C GLY A 133 -5.85 -16.60 -3.30
N ALA A 134 -5.47 -16.68 -2.03
CA ALA A 134 -4.33 -17.51 -1.61
C ALA A 134 -4.51 -18.96 -2.11
N GLY A 135 -3.45 -19.52 -2.71
CA GLY A 135 -3.47 -20.83 -3.35
C GLY A 135 -3.87 -20.82 -4.84
N CYS A 136 -4.30 -19.68 -5.39
CA CYS A 136 -4.41 -19.51 -6.83
C CYS A 136 -3.04 -19.17 -7.46
N GLU A 137 -2.94 -19.31 -8.79
CA GLU A 137 -1.76 -18.85 -9.54
C GLU A 137 -1.53 -17.35 -9.35
N GLU A 138 -0.26 -16.90 -9.37
CA GLU A 138 0.09 -15.50 -9.13
C GLU A 138 -0.56 -14.53 -10.14
N SER A 139 -0.79 -15.00 -11.37
CA SER A 139 -1.43 -14.24 -12.45
C SER A 139 -2.97 -14.31 -12.44
N ALA A 140 -3.58 -15.03 -11.49
CA ALA A 140 -5.02 -15.22 -11.46
C ALA A 140 -5.76 -13.88 -11.20
N GLU A 141 -6.70 -13.55 -12.06
CA GLU A 141 -7.56 -12.39 -11.86
C GLU A 141 -8.76 -12.75 -10.97
N THR A 142 -8.62 -12.58 -9.66
CA THR A 142 -9.74 -12.69 -8.73
C THR A 142 -10.59 -11.40 -8.75
N ASN A 143 -11.91 -11.53 -8.59
CA ASN A 143 -12.76 -10.40 -8.28
C ASN A 143 -12.72 -10.17 -6.77
N ASN A 144 -12.26 -9.00 -6.32
CA ASN A 144 -12.02 -8.73 -4.91
C ASN A 144 -13.34 -8.45 -4.16
N GLN A 145 -14.02 -9.50 -3.70
CA GLN A 145 -15.27 -9.36 -2.94
C GLN A 145 -15.05 -8.86 -1.49
N ALA A 146 -13.80 -8.83 -1.02
CA ALA A 146 -13.45 -8.53 0.37
C ALA A 146 -12.82 -7.14 0.56
N ASP A 147 -12.85 -6.23 -0.43
CA ASP A 147 -12.20 -4.91 -0.39
C ASP A 147 -12.42 -4.14 0.91
N ASN A 148 -13.69 -4.01 1.33
CA ASN A 148 -14.03 -3.27 2.55
C ASN A 148 -13.47 -3.95 3.81
N TRP A 149 -13.48 -5.29 3.85
CA TRP A 149 -12.92 -6.07 4.94
C TRP A 149 -11.40 -5.90 5.00
N ASN A 150 -10.72 -6.06 3.87
CA ASN A 150 -9.28 -5.87 3.74
C ASN A 150 -8.83 -4.51 4.28
N GLY A 151 -9.57 -3.45 3.95
CA GLY A 151 -9.30 -2.08 4.40
C GLY A 151 -9.19 -1.92 5.92
N VAL A 152 -9.93 -2.73 6.69
CA VAL A 152 -9.91 -2.70 8.16
C VAL A 152 -9.01 -3.80 8.73
N PHE A 153 -9.07 -5.00 8.16
CA PHE A 153 -8.30 -6.17 8.59
C PHE A 153 -6.80 -5.91 8.50
N PHE A 154 -6.27 -5.42 7.38
CA PHE A 154 -4.83 -5.21 7.23
C PHE A 154 -4.30 -4.05 8.08
N ARG A 155 -5.13 -3.05 8.39
CA ARG A 155 -4.81 -2.02 9.38
C ARG A 155 -4.73 -2.59 10.79
N LEU A 156 -5.61 -3.54 11.12
CA LEU A 156 -5.57 -4.24 12.40
C LEU A 156 -4.35 -5.16 12.48
N LEU A 157 -4.05 -5.92 11.42
CA LEU A 157 -2.83 -6.71 11.30
C LEU A 157 -1.60 -5.86 11.57
N ALA A 158 -1.47 -4.68 10.94
CA ALA A 158 -0.34 -3.79 11.20
C ALA A 158 -0.18 -3.44 12.69
N ARG A 159 -1.30 -3.22 13.40
CA ARG A 159 -1.29 -2.92 14.85
C ARG A 159 -0.89 -4.13 15.70
N THR A 160 -1.25 -5.35 15.30
CA THR A 160 -0.87 -6.57 16.05
C THR A 160 0.61 -6.88 15.94
N LEU A 161 1.33 -6.27 14.99
CA LEU A 161 2.79 -6.40 14.88
C LEU A 161 3.54 -5.58 15.94
N LEU A 162 2.88 -4.64 16.62
CA LEU A 162 3.49 -3.87 17.69
C LEU A 162 3.88 -4.81 18.84
N GLY A 163 5.13 -4.76 19.25
CA GLY A 163 5.67 -5.64 20.31
C GLY A 163 5.95 -7.09 19.89
N SER A 164 5.65 -7.47 18.63
CA SER A 164 6.06 -8.76 18.08
C SER A 164 7.56 -8.77 17.76
N ASP A 165 8.18 -9.95 17.76
CA ASP A 165 9.53 -10.11 17.25
C ASP A 165 9.57 -9.97 15.71
N LEU A 166 10.75 -9.62 15.19
CA LEU A 166 10.95 -9.31 13.77
C LEU A 166 10.66 -10.51 12.84
N ASP A 167 10.96 -11.73 13.29
CA ASP A 167 10.80 -12.94 12.49
C ASP A 167 9.33 -13.32 12.40
N HIS A 168 8.61 -13.25 13.52
CA HIS A 168 7.16 -13.42 13.55
C HIS A 168 6.46 -12.37 12.69
N ALA A 169 6.79 -11.08 12.86
CA ALA A 169 6.17 -10.02 12.08
C ALA A 169 6.46 -10.15 10.57
N SER A 170 7.70 -10.53 10.22
CA SER A 170 8.06 -10.84 8.84
C SER A 170 7.23 -11.99 8.26
N SER A 171 7.08 -13.08 9.01
CA SER A 171 6.30 -14.25 8.59
C SER A 171 4.83 -13.89 8.35
N GLN A 172 4.23 -13.08 9.24
CA GLN A 172 2.86 -12.61 9.09
C GLN A 172 2.68 -11.76 7.82
N ILE A 173 3.59 -10.81 7.56
CA ILE A 173 3.53 -9.98 6.35
C ILE A 173 3.71 -10.82 5.09
N VAL A 174 4.70 -11.73 5.06
CA VAL A 174 4.94 -12.61 3.90
C VAL A 174 3.72 -13.49 3.61
N ARG A 175 3.08 -14.05 4.65
CA ARG A 175 1.85 -14.83 4.51
C ARG A 175 0.69 -13.96 4.01
N ALA A 176 0.54 -12.75 4.52
CA ALA A 176 -0.53 -11.82 4.14
C ALA A 176 -0.45 -11.42 2.65
N ILE A 177 0.75 -11.30 2.10
CA ILE A 177 0.98 -10.90 0.70
C ILE A 177 1.19 -12.09 -0.26
N ALA A 178 1.05 -13.33 0.24
CA ALA A 178 1.13 -14.56 -0.55
C ALA A 178 -0.18 -14.83 -1.32
N VAL A 179 -0.54 -13.88 -2.18
CA VAL A 179 -1.77 -13.87 -2.98
C VAL A 179 -1.46 -13.45 -4.43
N PRO A 180 -2.41 -13.63 -5.37
CA PRO A 180 -2.26 -13.17 -6.75
C PRO A 180 -1.94 -11.68 -6.86
N ASP A 181 -1.26 -11.28 -7.93
CA ASP A 181 -0.73 -9.93 -8.13
C ASP A 181 -1.78 -8.84 -7.92
N ARG A 182 -3.02 -9.06 -8.40
CA ARG A 182 -4.11 -8.09 -8.25
C ARG A 182 -4.46 -7.85 -6.79
N SER A 183 -4.77 -8.90 -6.03
CA SER A 183 -5.07 -8.80 -4.61
C SER A 183 -3.89 -8.23 -3.84
N PHE A 184 -2.66 -8.61 -4.23
CA PHE A 184 -1.45 -8.09 -3.63
C PHE A 184 -1.35 -6.56 -3.76
N PHE A 185 -1.67 -5.99 -4.93
CA PHE A 185 -1.65 -4.53 -5.12
C PHE A 185 -2.62 -3.81 -4.18
N ASP A 186 -3.86 -4.33 -4.07
CA ASP A 186 -4.89 -3.78 -3.19
C ASP A 186 -4.46 -3.86 -1.70
N ILE A 187 -3.86 -4.98 -1.30
CA ILE A 187 -3.34 -5.18 0.07
C ILE A 187 -2.18 -4.24 0.35
N ALA A 188 -1.23 -4.10 -0.57
CA ALA A 188 -0.06 -3.23 -0.40
C ALA A 188 -0.48 -1.76 -0.21
N GLU A 189 -1.47 -1.29 -0.98
CA GLU A 189 -2.03 0.07 -0.85
C GLU A 189 -2.57 0.36 0.56
N ILE A 190 -3.10 -0.66 1.25
CA ILE A 190 -3.63 -0.52 2.61
C ILE A 190 -2.54 -0.70 3.66
N LEU A 191 -1.73 -1.74 3.52
CA LEU A 191 -0.82 -2.23 4.56
C LEU A 191 0.40 -1.32 4.71
N VAL A 192 0.96 -0.83 3.60
CA VAL A 192 2.15 0.03 3.64
C VAL A 192 1.86 1.34 4.38
N PRO A 193 0.82 2.14 4.05
CA PRO A 193 0.51 3.35 4.81
C PRO A 193 0.14 3.07 6.27
N ALA A 194 -0.44 1.91 6.57
CA ALA A 194 -0.75 1.53 7.95
C ALA A 194 0.54 1.32 8.78
N LEU A 195 1.57 0.69 8.19
CA LEU A 195 2.88 0.56 8.83
C LEU A 195 3.57 1.93 8.98
N ASP A 196 3.49 2.78 7.96
CA ASP A 196 4.08 4.11 7.99
C ASP A 196 3.42 5.01 9.03
N GLU A 197 2.10 4.95 9.16
CA GLU A 197 1.35 5.64 10.22
C GLU A 197 1.86 5.23 11.60
N LEU A 198 2.15 3.94 11.81
CA LEU A 198 2.66 3.45 13.09
C LEU A 198 4.10 3.92 13.37
N HIS A 199 4.93 4.06 12.34
CA HIS A 199 6.33 4.47 12.47
C HIS A 199 6.49 5.99 12.59
N PHE A 200 5.96 6.75 11.64
CA PHE A 200 6.18 8.20 11.53
C PHE A 200 5.38 9.02 12.55
N ASN A 201 4.28 8.47 13.08
CA ASN A 201 3.49 9.11 14.15
C ASN A 201 3.85 8.62 15.55
N ASP A 202 5.01 7.96 15.72
CA ASP A 202 5.51 7.52 17.04
C ASP A 202 4.55 6.58 17.79
N LEU A 203 3.79 5.74 17.06
CA LEU A 203 2.81 4.82 17.66
C LEU A 203 3.43 3.47 18.08
N GLY A 204 4.74 3.31 17.92
CA GLY A 204 5.51 2.20 18.50
C GLY A 204 6.13 1.21 17.51
N LEU A 205 6.04 1.46 16.18
CA LEU A 205 6.75 0.63 15.21
C LEU A 205 8.20 1.09 15.05
N ASP A 206 9.14 0.23 15.45
CA ASP A 206 10.58 0.48 15.34
C ASP A 206 11.03 0.68 13.88
N LEU A 207 12.10 1.46 13.68
CA LEU A 207 12.68 1.74 12.35
C LEU A 207 13.14 0.47 11.64
N GLY A 208 13.86 -0.42 12.34
CA GLY A 208 14.35 -1.67 11.75
C GLY A 208 13.21 -2.57 11.31
N MET A 209 12.15 -2.65 12.13
CA MET A 209 10.92 -3.35 11.78
C MET A 209 10.25 -2.72 10.54
N ALA A 210 10.02 -1.40 10.53
CA ALA A 210 9.38 -0.70 9.42
C ALA A 210 10.12 -0.91 8.09
N LEU A 211 11.45 -0.79 8.09
CA LEU A 211 12.30 -1.03 6.92
C LEU A 211 12.17 -2.47 6.42
N ARG A 212 12.20 -3.45 7.33
CA ARG A 212 12.12 -4.87 6.96
C ARG A 212 10.76 -5.25 6.38
N LEU A 213 9.67 -4.80 7.00
CA LEU A 213 8.32 -5.13 6.54
C LEU A 213 8.02 -4.49 5.18
N ARG A 214 8.38 -3.21 4.99
CA ARG A 214 8.35 -2.57 3.66
C ARG A 214 9.24 -3.32 2.66
N GLY A 215 10.40 -3.79 3.10
CA GLY A 215 11.33 -4.63 2.34
C GLY A 215 10.64 -5.80 1.65
N HIS A 216 9.92 -6.62 2.42
CA HIS A 216 9.19 -7.77 1.89
C HIS A 216 8.13 -7.38 0.85
N ILE A 217 7.42 -6.27 1.07
CA ILE A 217 6.40 -5.78 0.15
C ILE A 217 7.04 -5.27 -1.15
N ALA A 218 8.13 -4.51 -1.05
CA ALA A 218 8.89 -4.05 -2.22
C ALA A 218 9.46 -5.23 -3.02
N ASP A 219 10.05 -6.22 -2.35
CA ASP A 219 10.58 -7.43 -2.99
C ASP A 219 9.49 -8.26 -3.66
N ARG A 220 8.28 -8.32 -3.09
CA ARG A 220 7.13 -8.94 -3.74
C ARG A 220 6.67 -8.14 -4.95
N LEU A 221 6.60 -6.81 -4.85
CA LEU A 221 6.17 -5.93 -5.94
C LEU A 221 7.10 -6.06 -7.16
N MET A 222 8.42 -6.01 -6.95
CA MET A 222 9.39 -6.09 -8.03
C MET A 222 9.36 -7.42 -8.80
N ARG A 223 8.80 -8.48 -8.19
CA ARG A 223 8.62 -9.80 -8.82
C ARG A 223 7.34 -9.94 -9.65
N THR A 224 6.39 -9.00 -9.50
CA THR A 224 5.08 -9.05 -10.18
C THR A 224 5.21 -8.90 -11.69
N ALA A 225 4.24 -9.45 -12.43
CA ALA A 225 4.18 -9.25 -13.87
C ALA A 225 3.85 -7.79 -14.22
N GLY A 226 3.07 -7.10 -13.37
CA GLY A 226 2.78 -5.67 -13.53
C GLY A 226 4.04 -4.81 -13.47
N TRP A 227 4.90 -5.02 -12.47
CA TRP A 227 6.14 -4.25 -12.34
C TRP A 227 7.08 -4.45 -13.52
N ARG A 228 7.23 -5.70 -13.99
CA ARG A 228 8.04 -6.00 -15.18
C ARG A 228 7.53 -5.26 -16.43
N ARG A 229 6.21 -5.13 -16.60
CA ARG A 229 5.62 -4.40 -17.73
C ARG A 229 5.83 -2.89 -17.63
N GLU A 230 5.81 -2.34 -16.42
CA GLU A 230 6.03 -0.91 -16.18
C GLU A 230 7.49 -0.47 -16.35
N ARG A 231 8.45 -1.36 -16.08
CA ARG A 231 9.90 -1.07 -16.10
C ARG A 231 10.39 -0.34 -17.35
N GLU A 232 9.85 -0.66 -18.52
CA GLU A 232 10.28 -0.12 -19.82
C GLU A 232 9.37 1.00 -20.35
N ARG A 233 8.29 1.33 -19.63
CA ARG A 233 7.34 2.36 -20.07
C ARG A 233 7.98 3.75 -19.99
N SER A 234 7.92 4.46 -21.11
CA SER A 234 8.31 5.86 -21.26
C SER A 234 7.12 6.84 -21.18
N GLU A 235 5.90 6.29 -21.17
CA GLU A 235 4.66 7.06 -21.05
C GLU A 235 4.49 7.60 -19.63
N MET A 236 3.80 8.74 -19.50
CA MET A 236 3.41 9.28 -18.20
C MET A 236 2.26 8.51 -17.55
N SER A 237 1.68 7.53 -18.26
CA SER A 237 0.62 6.66 -17.74
C SER A 237 1.21 5.46 -17.02
N VAL A 238 0.62 5.11 -15.88
CA VAL A 238 0.88 3.84 -15.16
C VAL A 238 -0.38 2.99 -15.22
N GLU A 239 -0.22 1.67 -15.30
CA GLU A 239 -1.34 0.75 -15.16
C GLU A 239 -2.12 1.05 -13.87
N MET A 240 -3.42 1.28 -14.02
CA MET A 240 -4.32 1.75 -12.97
C MET A 240 -4.27 0.89 -11.69
N ARG A 241 -4.02 -0.41 -11.82
CA ARG A 241 -4.04 -1.35 -10.68
C ARG A 241 -2.74 -1.41 -9.89
N ILE A 242 -1.58 -1.29 -10.55
CA ILE A 242 -0.29 -1.33 -9.85
C ILE A 242 0.13 0.06 -9.34
N GLY A 243 -0.35 1.13 -9.97
CA GLY A 243 -0.03 2.51 -9.63
C GLY A 243 -0.15 2.83 -8.13
N PRO A 244 -1.26 2.50 -7.45
CA PRO A 244 -1.40 2.75 -6.01
C PRO A 244 -0.38 2.00 -5.15
N ALA A 245 -0.11 0.73 -5.47
CA ALA A 245 0.87 -0.10 -4.76
C ALA A 245 2.31 0.43 -4.90
N ILE A 246 2.68 0.94 -6.07
CA ILE A 246 3.96 1.64 -6.26
C ILE A 246 3.94 2.96 -5.47
N GLY A 247 2.86 3.73 -5.57
CA GLY A 247 2.70 5.02 -4.89
C GLY A 247 3.02 4.95 -3.41
N VAL A 248 2.44 4.00 -2.69
CA VAL A 248 2.65 3.88 -1.24
C VAL A 248 4.09 3.53 -0.84
N LEU A 249 4.84 2.81 -1.70
CA LEU A 249 6.27 2.55 -1.48
C LEU A 249 7.15 3.80 -1.62
N PHE A 250 6.63 4.85 -2.25
CA PHE A 250 7.23 6.19 -2.32
C PHE A 250 6.51 7.18 -1.39
N PHE A 251 5.72 6.70 -0.43
CA PHE A 251 4.95 7.54 0.51
C PHE A 251 3.90 8.43 -0.14
N ASN A 252 3.34 8.00 -1.26
CA ASN A 252 2.32 8.72 -2.00
C ASN A 252 0.98 7.96 -1.99
N ARG A 253 -0.12 8.71 -1.95
CA ARG A 253 -1.41 8.20 -2.41
C ARG A 253 -1.54 8.52 -3.88
N TYR A 254 -1.89 7.52 -4.68
CA TYR A 254 -2.10 7.68 -6.10
C TYR A 254 -3.49 7.19 -6.48
N SER A 255 -4.16 7.96 -7.34
CA SER A 255 -5.36 7.52 -8.04
C SER A 255 -5.31 8.02 -9.47
N SER A 256 -5.74 7.20 -10.44
CA SER A 256 -5.71 7.58 -11.86
C SER A 256 -6.52 8.83 -12.19
N PHE A 257 -7.46 9.23 -11.33
CA PHE A 257 -8.29 10.41 -11.52
C PHE A 257 -7.89 11.60 -10.63
N GLY A 258 -7.24 11.36 -9.49
CA GLY A 258 -6.85 12.39 -8.52
C GLY A 258 -5.36 12.73 -8.50
N GLY A 259 -4.55 12.09 -9.36
CA GLY A 259 -3.11 12.27 -9.38
C GLY A 259 -2.40 11.59 -8.21
N SER A 260 -1.18 12.04 -7.92
CA SER A 260 -0.38 11.57 -6.78
C SER A 260 -0.08 12.71 -5.82
N HIS A 261 -0.07 12.41 -4.52
CA HIS A 261 0.40 13.33 -3.48
C HIS A 261 1.11 12.56 -2.36
N CYS A 262 2.16 13.15 -1.80
CA CYS A 262 2.81 12.59 -0.63
C CYS A 262 1.88 12.72 0.59
N TYR A 263 1.76 11.65 1.39
CA TYR A 263 0.96 11.68 2.61
C TYR A 263 1.79 11.90 3.88
N LEU A 264 3.12 11.99 3.77
CA LEU A 264 3.95 12.40 4.89
C LEU A 264 3.85 13.91 5.08
N LEU A 265 3.88 14.32 6.34
CA LEU A 265 4.02 15.71 6.74
C LEU A 265 5.51 16.05 6.88
N GLU A 266 5.83 17.33 7.04
CA GLU A 266 7.20 17.80 7.23
C GLU A 266 7.97 17.05 8.34
N LYS A 267 7.33 16.76 9.47
CA LYS A 267 7.92 15.94 10.55
C LYS A 267 8.34 14.53 10.09
N GLY A 268 7.61 13.96 9.14
CA GLY A 268 7.96 12.66 8.55
C GLY A 268 9.20 12.74 7.66
N ILE A 269 9.42 13.89 7.02
CA ILE A 269 10.58 14.14 6.16
C ILE A 269 11.88 14.13 6.97
N ASP A 270 11.86 14.54 8.25
CA ASP A 270 13.01 14.43 9.17
C ASP A 270 13.56 12.99 9.32
N ARG A 271 12.74 11.98 9.00
CA ARG A 271 13.03 10.57 9.31
C ARG A 271 13.12 9.69 8.08
N VAL A 272 12.97 10.27 6.88
CA VAL A 272 12.82 9.50 5.65
C VAL A 272 14.15 8.98 5.10
N ASP A 273 15.28 9.54 5.53
CA ASP A 273 16.63 9.19 5.06
C ASP A 273 16.93 7.69 5.08
N SER A 274 16.49 7.01 6.14
CA SER A 274 16.72 5.58 6.31
C SER A 274 15.99 4.73 5.26
N PHE A 275 14.96 5.28 4.61
CA PHE A 275 14.20 4.63 3.56
C PHE A 275 14.76 4.90 2.15
N PHE A 276 15.64 5.91 1.97
CA PHE A 276 16.22 6.23 0.68
C PHE A 276 16.91 5.06 -0.03
N PRO A 277 17.68 4.17 0.63
CA PRO A 277 18.26 3.02 -0.05
C PRO A 277 17.23 2.11 -0.73
N GLN A 278 16.08 1.90 -0.09
CA GLN A 278 14.98 1.13 -0.67
C GLN A 278 14.33 1.87 -1.85
N ILE A 279 14.11 3.18 -1.70
CA ILE A 279 13.55 4.01 -2.78
C ILE A 279 14.49 4.04 -3.98
N THR A 280 15.79 4.20 -3.76
CA THR A 280 16.84 4.17 -4.80
C THR A 280 16.78 2.86 -5.59
N ARG A 281 16.63 1.72 -4.91
CA ARG A 281 16.48 0.42 -5.58
C ARG A 281 15.25 0.39 -6.49
N LEU A 282 14.11 0.92 -6.03
CA LEU A 282 12.88 1.01 -6.83
C LEU A 282 13.02 1.98 -8.02
N ILE A 283 13.73 3.10 -7.86
CA ILE A 283 14.02 4.06 -8.93
C ILE A 283 14.90 3.43 -10.02
N GLN A 284 15.97 2.75 -9.62
CA GLN A 284 16.89 2.11 -10.55
C GLN A 284 16.16 1.06 -11.39
N ASP A 285 15.29 0.29 -10.75
CA ASP A 285 14.59 -0.82 -11.38
C ASP A 285 13.32 -0.41 -12.14
N GLY A 286 12.58 0.59 -11.67
CA GLY A 286 11.22 0.91 -12.11
C GLY A 286 11.09 1.89 -13.27
N SER A 287 9.84 2.21 -13.62
CA SER A 287 9.49 3.21 -14.65
C SER A 287 9.95 4.61 -14.27
N VAL A 288 10.58 5.32 -15.20
CA VAL A 288 11.12 6.66 -14.93
C VAL A 288 10.02 7.70 -14.69
N PRO A 289 9.03 7.91 -15.60
CA PRO A 289 8.03 8.95 -15.40
C PRO A 289 7.31 8.86 -14.05
N PHE A 290 6.89 7.64 -13.68
CA PHE A 290 6.08 7.46 -12.48
C PHE A 290 6.91 7.51 -11.20
N THR A 291 8.07 6.83 -11.14
CA THR A 291 8.92 6.89 -9.93
C THR A 291 9.49 8.29 -9.71
N ALA A 292 9.78 9.04 -10.78
CA ALA A 292 10.21 10.42 -10.70
C ALA A 292 9.12 11.33 -10.11
N LEU A 293 7.89 11.21 -10.62
CA LEU A 293 6.74 11.95 -10.09
C LEU A 293 6.56 11.74 -8.58
N LEU A 294 6.54 10.48 -8.14
CA LEU A 294 6.32 10.13 -6.75
C LEU A 294 7.48 10.58 -5.84
N THR A 295 8.71 10.46 -6.30
CA THR A 295 9.90 10.91 -5.56
C THR A 295 9.91 12.43 -5.42
N MET A 296 9.55 13.16 -6.48
CA MET A 296 9.46 14.62 -6.40
C MET A 296 8.37 15.09 -5.46
N ASN A 297 7.21 14.42 -5.44
CA ASN A 297 6.16 14.73 -4.47
C ASN A 297 6.64 14.57 -3.01
N LEU A 298 7.52 13.60 -2.74
CA LEU A 298 8.11 13.39 -1.42
C LEU A 298 9.12 14.51 -1.08
N LEU A 299 10.05 14.79 -2.00
CA LEU A 299 11.12 15.77 -1.78
C LEU A 299 10.61 17.21 -1.69
N GLU A 300 9.47 17.51 -2.30
CA GLU A 300 8.83 18.84 -2.29
C GLU A 300 8.03 19.12 -1.02
N VAL A 301 7.75 18.12 -0.16
CA VAL A 301 7.06 18.37 1.12
C VAL A 301 7.86 19.31 2.01
N SER A 302 9.17 19.11 2.10
CA SER A 302 10.11 19.96 2.83
C SER A 302 11.49 19.82 2.16
N PRO A 303 11.85 20.73 1.24
CA PRO A 303 13.13 20.71 0.53
C PRO A 303 14.29 20.91 1.52
N ARG A 304 15.22 19.95 1.53
CA ARG A 304 16.30 19.86 2.51
C ARG A 304 17.64 19.64 1.81
N SER A 305 18.65 20.40 2.20
CA SER A 305 19.99 20.28 1.61
C SER A 305 20.62 18.93 1.93
N GLU A 306 20.26 18.31 3.05
CA GLU A 306 20.68 16.97 3.45
C GLU A 306 20.27 15.90 2.42
N HIS A 307 19.14 16.11 1.73
CA HIS A 307 18.62 15.17 0.73
C HIS A 307 19.24 15.36 -0.66
N THR A 308 20.13 16.35 -0.84
CA THR A 308 20.69 16.71 -2.16
C THR A 308 21.40 15.54 -2.82
N ALA A 309 22.13 14.72 -2.06
CA ALA A 309 22.82 13.56 -2.62
C ALA A 309 21.85 12.53 -3.21
N PHE A 310 20.76 12.23 -2.49
CA PHE A 310 19.71 11.31 -2.96
C PHE A 310 18.96 11.90 -4.16
N PHE A 311 18.62 13.20 -4.10
CA PHE A 311 17.99 13.93 -5.21
C PHE A 311 18.81 13.85 -6.50
N LEU A 312 20.10 14.20 -6.45
CA LEU A 312 20.98 14.21 -7.62
C LEU A 312 21.15 12.80 -8.21
N SER A 313 21.37 11.80 -7.35
CA SER A 313 21.49 10.41 -7.79
C SER A 313 20.22 9.92 -8.50
N SER A 314 19.05 10.26 -7.97
CA SER A 314 17.76 9.91 -8.55
C SER A 314 17.53 10.62 -9.90
N ALA A 315 17.74 11.93 -9.95
CA ALA A 315 17.56 12.74 -11.15
C ALA A 315 18.47 12.31 -12.30
N LEU A 316 19.75 12.04 -12.02
CA LEU A 316 20.71 11.56 -13.01
C LEU A 316 20.35 10.15 -13.49
N THR A 317 19.84 9.28 -12.62
CA THR A 317 19.35 7.95 -13.02
C THR A 317 18.19 8.05 -14.01
N TRP A 318 17.22 8.94 -13.75
CA TRP A 318 16.09 9.18 -14.65
C TRP A 318 16.53 9.76 -15.99
N LEU A 319 17.43 10.75 -15.99
CA LEU A 319 17.98 11.33 -17.21
C LEU A 319 18.80 10.33 -18.03
N GLN A 320 19.52 9.42 -17.37
CA GLN A 320 20.24 8.36 -18.07
C GLN A 320 19.29 7.38 -18.77
N LYS A 321 18.18 7.03 -18.12
CA LYS A 321 17.17 6.10 -18.67
C LYS A 321 16.26 6.74 -19.71
N GLN A 322 15.98 8.04 -19.62
CA GLN A 322 15.07 8.77 -20.52
C GLN A 322 15.67 10.09 -21.04
N PRO A 323 16.85 10.10 -21.68
CA PRO A 323 17.60 11.34 -21.95
C PRO A 323 16.90 12.31 -22.91
N ASN A 324 16.01 11.82 -23.78
CA ASN A 324 15.38 12.62 -24.85
C ASN A 324 13.86 12.72 -24.71
N ASN A 325 13.28 12.32 -23.56
CA ASN A 325 11.84 12.30 -23.36
C ASN A 325 11.30 13.71 -23.06
N LYS A 326 11.20 14.56 -24.08
CA LYS A 326 10.68 15.93 -23.95
C LYS A 326 9.28 16.00 -23.33
N PRO A 327 8.33 15.10 -23.67
CA PRO A 327 7.03 15.08 -23.00
C PRO A 327 7.12 14.94 -21.48
N LEU A 328 8.10 14.19 -20.96
CA LEU A 328 8.34 14.08 -19.53
C LEU A 328 9.00 15.35 -18.95
N TRP A 329 10.11 15.77 -19.55
CA TRP A 329 10.98 16.79 -18.97
C TRP A 329 10.45 18.21 -19.12
N VAL A 330 9.80 18.50 -20.25
CA VAL A 330 9.30 19.83 -20.62
C VAL A 330 7.79 19.88 -20.42
N ASP A 331 7.03 19.10 -21.18
CA ASP A 331 5.56 19.22 -21.19
C ASP A 331 4.92 18.75 -19.86
N GLY A 332 5.47 17.69 -19.27
CA GLY A 332 5.08 17.17 -17.97
C GLY A 332 5.66 17.94 -16.79
N GLY A 333 6.50 18.96 -17.05
CA GLY A 333 7.04 19.86 -16.03
C GLY A 333 8.06 19.25 -15.06
N LEU A 334 8.49 18.00 -15.25
CA LEU A 334 9.43 17.35 -14.32
C LEU A 334 10.78 18.08 -14.26
N GLY A 335 11.30 18.56 -15.40
CA GLY A 335 12.56 19.30 -15.44
C GLY A 335 12.50 20.61 -14.67
N ALA A 336 11.38 21.33 -14.75
CA ALA A 336 11.15 22.56 -13.99
C ALA A 336 11.11 22.30 -12.48
N ARG A 337 10.44 21.22 -12.06
CA ARG A 337 10.40 20.78 -10.65
C ARG A 337 11.80 20.46 -10.10
N LEU A 338 12.62 19.74 -10.87
CA LEU A 338 14.01 19.44 -10.49
C LEU A 338 14.83 20.73 -10.32
N ALA A 339 14.75 21.66 -11.28
CA ALA A 339 15.48 22.92 -11.20
C ALA A 339 15.05 23.75 -9.98
N GLN A 340 13.74 23.86 -9.74
CA GLN A 340 13.21 24.59 -8.59
C GLN A 340 13.62 23.98 -7.25
N TRP A 341 13.58 22.65 -7.13
CA TRP A 341 14.00 21.98 -5.89
C TRP A 341 15.47 22.25 -5.58
N LEU A 342 16.33 22.17 -6.60
CA LEU A 342 17.76 22.46 -6.46
C LEU A 342 18.02 23.93 -6.06
N GLU A 343 17.25 24.87 -6.61
CA GLU A 343 17.33 26.29 -6.22
C GLU A 343 16.99 26.49 -4.73
N LEU A 344 15.94 25.82 -4.23
CA LEU A 344 15.55 25.86 -2.81
C LEU A 344 16.61 25.22 -1.91
N ALA A 345 17.19 24.09 -2.32
CA ALA A 345 18.27 23.43 -1.59
C ALA A 345 19.52 24.34 -1.51
N ALA A 346 19.90 24.98 -2.62
CA ALA A 346 21.05 25.89 -2.68
C ALA A 346 20.81 27.26 -1.99
N ALA A 347 19.56 27.65 -1.77
CA ALA A 347 19.22 28.79 -0.93
C ALA A 347 19.36 28.45 0.57
N SER A 348 19.06 27.20 0.92
CA SER A 348 19.14 26.69 2.30
C SER A 348 20.58 26.37 2.71
N ASP A 349 21.39 25.85 1.79
CA ASP A 349 22.81 25.57 1.97
C ASP A 349 23.64 26.29 0.90
N ALA A 350 24.21 27.43 1.29
CA ALA A 350 25.05 28.24 0.41
C ALA A 350 26.34 27.51 -0.02
N THR A 351 26.77 26.47 0.71
CA THR A 351 27.99 25.72 0.35
C THR A 351 27.84 24.95 -0.96
N LEU A 352 26.61 24.62 -1.37
CA LEU A 352 26.32 24.01 -2.67
C LEU A 352 26.77 24.89 -3.86
N ARG A 353 26.91 26.20 -3.65
CA ARG A 353 27.42 27.15 -4.66
C ARG A 353 28.94 27.11 -4.78
N ALA A 354 29.65 26.61 -3.77
CA ALA A 354 31.10 26.56 -3.80
C ALA A 354 31.59 25.54 -4.84
N THR A 355 32.60 25.92 -5.63
CA THR A 355 33.22 25.01 -6.61
C THR A 355 33.90 23.81 -5.97
N THR A 356 34.27 23.93 -4.69
CA THR A 356 34.88 22.86 -3.89
C THR A 356 33.86 21.91 -3.27
N HIS A 357 32.56 22.16 -3.41
CA HIS A 357 31.53 21.30 -2.82
C HIS A 357 31.54 19.91 -3.50
N PRO A 358 31.49 18.79 -2.75
CA PRO A 358 31.63 17.45 -3.31
C PRO A 358 30.54 17.09 -4.33
N LEU A 359 29.35 17.66 -4.20
CA LEU A 359 28.24 17.43 -5.12
C LEU A 359 28.20 18.39 -6.32
N ARG A 360 29.11 19.38 -6.39
CA ARG A 360 29.04 20.45 -7.39
C ARG A 360 29.07 19.92 -8.82
N ALA A 361 29.95 18.97 -9.11
CA ALA A 361 30.06 18.38 -10.44
C ALA A 361 28.76 17.67 -10.89
N GLN A 362 28.04 17.04 -9.96
CA GLN A 362 26.76 16.40 -10.25
C GLN A 362 25.64 17.42 -10.47
N VAL A 363 25.65 18.53 -9.73
CA VAL A 363 24.74 19.65 -9.92
C VAL A 363 24.90 20.23 -11.34
N ASP A 364 26.15 20.51 -11.74
CA ASP A 364 26.44 21.07 -13.05
C ASP A 364 26.08 20.07 -14.18
N ASP A 365 26.34 18.76 -14.01
CA ASP A 365 25.94 17.73 -14.99
C ASP A 365 24.41 17.61 -15.13
N LEU A 366 23.68 17.65 -14.02
CA LEU A 366 22.21 17.62 -14.02
C LEU A 366 21.65 18.82 -14.79
N LEU A 367 22.09 20.03 -14.46
CA LEU A 367 21.62 21.25 -15.10
C LEU A 367 21.96 21.27 -16.60
N ALA A 368 23.19 20.94 -16.97
CA ALA A 368 23.61 20.90 -18.37
C ALA A 368 22.75 19.93 -19.20
N ARG A 369 22.41 18.75 -18.64
CA ARG A 369 21.52 17.78 -19.30
C ARG A 369 20.10 18.31 -19.46
N LEU A 370 19.53 18.93 -18.43
CA LEU A 370 18.19 19.52 -18.49
C LEU A 370 18.13 20.67 -19.51
N VAL A 371 19.15 21.52 -19.56
CA VAL A 371 19.27 22.59 -20.56
C VAL A 371 19.32 22.00 -21.98
N ARG A 372 20.10 20.93 -22.19
CA ARG A 372 20.19 20.25 -23.49
C ARG A 372 18.84 19.67 -23.95
N VAL A 373 18.00 19.20 -23.02
CA VAL A 373 16.65 18.70 -23.33
C VAL A 373 15.68 19.84 -23.67
N GLY A 374 15.96 21.06 -23.19
CA GLY A 374 15.19 22.27 -23.46
C GLY A 374 14.48 22.86 -22.25
N VAL A 375 14.88 22.50 -21.02
CA VAL A 375 14.27 23.02 -19.79
C VAL A 375 14.83 24.42 -19.48
N ALA A 376 13.98 25.44 -19.59
CA ALA A 376 14.39 26.84 -19.43
C ALA A 376 14.75 27.20 -17.98
N GLU A 377 14.07 26.61 -17.00
CA GLU A 377 14.31 26.80 -15.57
C GLU A 377 15.71 26.33 -15.17
N ALA A 378 16.19 25.22 -15.74
CA ALA A 378 17.53 24.71 -15.47
C ALA A 378 18.61 25.72 -15.89
N HIS A 379 18.43 26.38 -17.04
CA HIS A 379 19.35 27.43 -17.51
C HIS A 379 19.38 28.65 -16.58
N ARG A 380 18.24 28.99 -15.99
CA ARG A 380 18.13 30.08 -15.02
C ARG A 380 18.89 29.74 -13.73
N VAL A 381 18.70 28.52 -13.22
CA VAL A 381 19.38 28.04 -12.00
C VAL A 381 20.88 27.92 -12.24
N GLU A 382 21.32 27.39 -13.38
CA GLU A 382 22.73 27.32 -13.77
C GLU A 382 23.40 28.70 -13.70
N ARG A 383 22.76 29.72 -14.28
CA ARG A 383 23.27 31.10 -14.22
C ARG A 383 23.29 31.66 -12.80
N ALA A 384 22.27 31.39 -11.99
CA ALA A 384 22.21 31.85 -10.61
C ALA A 384 23.32 31.24 -9.74
N LEU A 385 23.61 29.94 -9.92
CA LEU A 385 24.66 29.23 -9.20
C LEU A 385 26.09 29.57 -9.68
N ALA A 386 26.22 30.16 -10.87
CA ALA A 386 27.49 30.64 -11.41
C ALA A 386 27.84 32.08 -10.98
N GLN A 387 26.87 32.85 -10.46
CA GLN A 387 27.15 34.19 -9.95
C GLN A 387 27.84 34.10 -8.58
N PRO A 388 28.98 34.79 -8.36
CA PRO A 388 29.60 34.83 -7.05
C PRO A 388 28.66 35.52 -6.07
N THR A 389 28.44 34.92 -4.89
CA THR A 389 27.77 35.59 -3.77
C THR A 389 28.56 36.85 -3.46
N SER A 390 27.98 38.02 -3.75
CA SER A 390 28.55 39.30 -3.34
C SER A 390 28.82 39.23 -1.83
N PRO A 391 30.05 39.50 -1.36
CA PRO A 391 30.28 39.65 0.07
C PRO A 391 29.45 40.85 0.51
N ASN A 392 28.49 40.63 1.42
CA ASN A 392 27.72 41.71 2.04
C ASN A 392 28.68 42.67 2.74
N GLU A 393 28.53 43.96 2.42
CA GLU A 393 29.00 45.11 3.21
C GLU A 393 28.32 45.18 4.57
#